data_AF-A0A090LMF4-F1
#
_entry.id   AF-A0A090LMF4-F1
#
_cell.length_a   1.000
_cell.length_b   1.000
_cell.length_c   1.000
_cell.angle_alpha   90.00
_cell.angle_beta   90.00
_cell.angle_gamma   90.00
#
_symmetry.space_group_name_H-M   'P 1'
#
loop_
_entity.id
_entity.type
_entity.pdbx_description
1 polymer ?
#
loop_
_entity_poly.entity_id
_entity_poly.type
_entity_poly.pdbx_seq_one_letter_code
_entity_poly.pdbx_strand_id
1 'polypeptide(L)'
;MGKNHSGSEHKKHKIVKTKGLQKLKWFCQMCQKQCRDQHGFKCHLTSEAHQRQLLLFAENSNQYMKEFNKEFETAFLKILKSTYGTKRVRANDVYQDYIRDKSNVHMNATSWHTLTGFINYLAKTGKARVDENEKGWWIQYIDQGAELRKKMILEKAKIEKDDEERERELFLKRAEREKQELKEKIEEEKESTKEFSKPEGELLKFKLALQPSSSKIVPKIQPPIDEAFTSSSSKSKKSSSANTNTTKRSDFQSAWKAKSGSGSGEATESKKEAKGGTAVKVRHILCEKQSKILEALAKLESGMKFNEVAAQYSEDKARSGGDLGWMTRGSMVGPFQDAAFALTKSTVDKPIYTNPPVKTKFGYHIIMIEGKK
;
A
#
# COMPACT_ATOMS: atom_id res chain seq x y z
N MET A 1 -35.85 13.94 19.89
CA MET A 1 -34.38 13.74 19.85
C MET A 1 -33.91 13.86 18.41
N GLY A 2 -32.76 14.51 18.15
CA GLY A 2 -32.15 14.55 16.80
C GLY A 2 -30.64 14.33 16.90
N LYS A 3 -30.13 13.23 16.34
CA LYS A 3 -28.69 12.90 16.36
C LYS A 3 -28.05 13.31 15.03
N ASN A 4 -27.46 14.50 15.00
CA ASN A 4 -26.77 15.05 13.83
C ASN A 4 -25.65 14.10 13.36
N HIS A 5 -25.72 13.66 12.10
CA HIS A 5 -24.76 12.70 11.51
C HIS A 5 -23.47 13.40 11.02
N SER A 6 -22.68 13.90 11.98
CA SER A 6 -21.44 14.68 11.79
C SER A 6 -20.24 13.85 11.26
N GLY A 7 -20.35 13.27 10.06
CA GLY A 7 -19.26 12.45 9.47
C GLY A 7 -19.10 12.47 7.94
N SER A 8 -20.19 12.50 7.18
CA SER A 8 -20.15 12.32 5.70
C SER A 8 -19.78 13.61 4.95
N GLU A 9 -20.58 14.67 5.13
CA GLU A 9 -20.64 15.74 4.14
C GLU A 9 -19.53 16.77 4.28
N HIS A 10 -19.14 17.16 5.50
CA HIS A 10 -17.99 18.06 5.69
C HIS A 10 -16.67 17.47 5.14
N LYS A 11 -16.48 16.14 5.20
CA LYS A 11 -15.34 15.47 4.53
C LYS A 11 -15.41 15.65 3.01
N LYS A 12 -16.57 15.36 2.41
CA LYS A 12 -16.81 15.54 0.96
C LYS A 12 -16.65 17.01 0.53
N HIS A 13 -17.22 17.95 1.27
CA HIS A 13 -17.13 19.38 1.01
C HIS A 13 -15.69 19.92 1.09
N LYS A 14 -14.87 19.39 2.00
CA LYS A 14 -13.44 19.71 2.10
C LYS A 14 -12.68 19.19 0.88
N ILE A 15 -12.96 17.95 0.45
CA ILE A 15 -12.37 17.33 -0.76
C ILE A 15 -12.76 18.09 -2.04
N VAL A 16 -14.01 18.55 -2.16
CA VAL A 16 -14.48 19.35 -3.31
C VAL A 16 -13.83 20.74 -3.30
N LYS A 17 -13.75 21.42 -2.14
CA LYS A 17 -13.07 22.72 -2.02
C LYS A 17 -11.56 22.66 -2.31
N THR A 18 -10.92 21.48 -2.30
CA THR A 18 -9.53 21.27 -2.74
C THR A 18 -9.35 20.94 -4.23
N LYS A 19 -10.43 20.80 -5.01
CA LYS A 19 -10.32 20.62 -6.48
C LYS A 19 -10.11 21.95 -7.22
N GLY A 20 -10.50 23.07 -6.61
CA GLY A 20 -10.13 24.41 -7.05
C GLY A 20 -8.80 24.86 -6.44
N LEU A 21 -8.00 25.55 -7.24
CA LEU A 21 -6.75 26.25 -6.89
C LEU A 21 -5.47 25.43 -6.56
N GLN A 22 -4.42 25.85 -7.28
CA GLN A 22 -3.00 25.87 -6.92
C GLN A 22 -2.14 24.61 -7.12
N LYS A 23 -1.01 24.85 -7.80
CA LYS A 23 0.02 23.89 -8.22
C LYS A 23 0.69 23.22 -7.01
N LEU A 24 1.20 22.00 -7.21
CA LEU A 24 1.76 21.09 -6.19
C LEU A 24 2.97 21.58 -5.36
N LYS A 25 3.44 22.82 -5.54
CA LYS A 25 4.74 23.31 -5.05
C LYS A 25 4.89 23.33 -3.51
N TRP A 26 3.79 23.44 -2.77
CA TRP A 26 3.79 23.66 -1.31
C TRP A 26 3.00 22.57 -0.56
N PHE A 27 3.34 21.29 -0.78
CA PHE A 27 2.71 20.14 -0.14
C PHE A 27 3.71 19.36 0.74
N CYS A 28 3.30 19.00 1.95
CA CYS A 28 4.08 18.16 2.86
C CYS A 28 3.53 16.73 2.85
N GLN A 29 4.29 15.78 2.33
CA GLN A 29 3.91 14.35 2.30
C GLN A 29 3.72 13.79 3.72
N MET A 30 4.69 14.03 4.62
CA MET A 30 4.70 13.49 6.00
C MET A 30 3.44 13.85 6.79
N CYS A 31 2.94 15.09 6.62
CA CYS A 31 1.75 15.58 7.32
C CYS A 31 0.50 15.58 6.44
N GLN A 32 0.58 15.06 5.20
CA GLN A 32 -0.42 15.14 4.13
C GLN A 32 -1.06 16.53 3.97
N LYS A 33 -0.27 17.59 4.21
CA LYS A 33 -0.76 18.97 4.39
C LYS A 33 -0.36 19.83 3.21
N GLN A 34 -1.36 20.36 2.50
CA GLN A 34 -1.14 21.44 1.54
C GLN A 34 -1.05 22.78 2.28
N CYS A 35 0.06 23.48 2.10
CA CYS A 35 0.21 24.88 2.49
C CYS A 35 -0.20 25.79 1.32
N ARG A 36 -0.66 27.00 1.63
CA ARG A 36 -1.20 27.96 0.65
C ARG A 36 -0.10 28.72 -0.11
N ASP A 37 1.09 28.78 0.48
CA ASP A 37 2.17 29.69 0.12
C ASP A 37 3.53 29.19 0.64
N GLN A 38 4.62 29.85 0.23
CA GLN A 38 5.99 29.48 0.61
C GLN A 38 6.29 29.70 2.09
N HIS A 39 5.75 30.75 2.70
CA HIS A 39 6.00 31.09 4.10
C HIS A 39 5.22 30.12 5.02
N GLY A 40 3.94 29.89 4.74
CA GLY A 40 3.13 28.86 5.39
C GLY A 40 3.72 27.44 5.24
N PHE A 41 4.43 27.13 4.15
CA PHE A 41 5.19 25.89 4.04
C PHE A 41 6.45 25.88 4.92
N LYS A 42 7.26 26.95 4.91
CA LYS A 42 8.45 27.06 5.78
C LYS A 42 8.09 26.99 7.26
N CYS A 43 7.06 27.73 7.69
CA CYS A 43 6.55 27.71 9.07
C CYS A 43 5.91 26.36 9.44
N HIS A 44 5.42 25.59 8.47
CA HIS A 44 5.00 24.21 8.72
C HIS A 44 6.20 23.28 8.97
N LEU A 45 7.29 23.40 8.19
CA LEU A 45 8.51 22.61 8.39
C LEU A 45 9.21 22.91 9.72
N THR A 46 9.16 24.17 10.19
CA THR A 46 9.69 24.57 11.51
C THR A 46 8.68 24.39 12.65
N SER A 47 7.50 23.82 12.40
CA SER A 47 6.50 23.58 13.43
C SER A 47 6.85 22.34 14.24
N GLU A 48 6.76 22.44 15.57
CA GLU A 48 7.02 21.33 16.49
C GLU A 48 6.21 20.06 16.13
N ALA A 49 4.96 20.22 15.67
CA ALA A 49 4.13 19.10 15.23
C ALA A 49 4.74 18.33 14.03
N HIS A 50 5.38 19.04 13.09
CA HIS A 50 6.09 18.42 11.98
C HIS A 50 7.43 17.81 12.43
N GLN A 51 8.15 18.48 13.33
CA GLN A 51 9.43 18.00 13.86
C GLN A 51 9.26 16.73 14.70
N ARG A 52 8.24 16.65 15.57
CA ARG A 52 7.85 15.42 16.29
C ARG A 52 7.51 14.29 15.31
N GLN A 53 6.80 14.61 14.22
CA GLN A 53 6.45 13.61 13.20
C GLN A 53 7.66 13.14 12.36
N LEU A 54 8.66 14.00 12.14
CA LEU A 54 9.96 13.63 11.56
C LEU A 54 10.81 12.75 12.50
N LEU A 55 10.76 12.98 13.82
CA LEU A 55 11.46 12.14 14.80
C LEU A 55 10.86 10.72 14.85
N LEU A 56 9.54 10.60 14.92
CA LEU A 56 8.84 9.31 14.83
C LEU A 56 9.14 8.57 13.51
N PHE A 57 9.29 9.32 12.41
CA PHE A 57 9.72 8.79 11.12
C PHE A 57 11.19 8.33 11.13
N ALA A 58 12.09 9.06 11.79
CA ALA A 58 13.50 8.66 11.90
C ALA A 58 13.66 7.36 12.71
N GLU A 59 12.92 7.22 13.81
CA GLU A 59 12.87 6.01 14.64
C GLU A 59 12.33 4.80 13.88
N ASN A 60 11.26 4.97 13.09
CA ASN A 60 10.51 3.87 12.46
C ASN A 60 10.63 3.86 10.92
N SER A 61 11.71 4.43 10.36
CA SER A 61 11.91 4.62 8.91
C SER A 61 11.66 3.36 8.08
N ASN A 62 12.17 2.20 8.55
CA ASN A 62 11.96 0.90 7.90
C ASN A 62 10.50 0.43 7.85
N GLN A 63 9.63 0.89 8.75
CA GLN A 63 8.20 0.58 8.73
C GLN A 63 7.47 1.49 7.74
N TYR A 64 7.74 2.80 7.76
CA TYR A 64 7.13 3.73 6.80
C TYR A 64 7.54 3.44 5.35
N MET A 65 8.79 3.03 5.10
CA MET A 65 9.21 2.59 3.75
C MET A 65 8.45 1.33 3.30
N LYS A 66 8.14 0.38 4.21
CA LYS A 66 7.29 -0.78 3.89
C LYS A 66 5.83 -0.36 3.63
N GLU A 67 5.32 0.63 4.36
CA GLU A 67 3.98 1.18 4.17
C GLU A 67 3.84 1.91 2.83
N PHE A 68 4.76 2.81 2.49
CA PHE A 68 4.80 3.49 1.19
C PHE A 68 4.97 2.51 0.02
N ASN A 69 5.82 1.49 0.16
CA ASN A 69 5.95 0.42 -0.84
C ASN A 69 4.60 -0.31 -1.06
N LYS A 70 3.87 -0.60 0.02
CA LYS A 70 2.56 -1.28 -0.03
C LYS A 70 1.46 -0.38 -0.58
N GLU A 71 1.42 0.89 -0.21
CA GLU A 71 0.49 1.88 -0.75
C GLU A 71 0.73 2.10 -2.25
N PHE A 72 1.99 2.26 -2.66
CA PHE A 72 2.39 2.35 -4.06
C PHE A 72 1.97 1.11 -4.87
N GLU A 73 2.34 -0.09 -4.41
CA GLU A 73 1.98 -1.35 -5.09
C GLU A 73 0.46 -1.51 -5.21
N THR A 74 -0.28 -1.35 -4.11
CA THR A 74 -1.73 -1.58 -4.12
C THR A 74 -2.49 -0.56 -4.95
N ALA A 75 -2.06 0.71 -4.96
CA ALA A 75 -2.64 1.73 -5.83
C ALA A 75 -2.29 1.50 -7.32
N PHE A 76 -1.05 1.10 -7.65
CA PHE A 76 -0.66 0.77 -9.02
C PHE A 76 -1.43 -0.44 -9.56
N LEU A 77 -1.50 -1.54 -8.79
CA LEU A 77 -2.26 -2.73 -9.15
C LEU A 77 -3.77 -2.45 -9.24
N LYS A 78 -4.31 -1.54 -8.41
CA LYS A 78 -5.70 -1.10 -8.50
C LYS A 78 -5.99 -0.40 -9.83
N ILE A 79 -5.13 0.53 -10.26
CA ILE A 79 -5.26 1.20 -11.57
C ILE A 79 -5.19 0.16 -12.68
N LEU A 80 -4.12 -0.63 -12.73
CA LEU A 80 -3.89 -1.67 -13.73
C LEU A 80 -5.10 -2.61 -13.88
N LYS A 81 -5.69 -3.04 -12.76
CA LYS A 81 -6.89 -3.88 -12.73
C LYS A 81 -8.14 -3.15 -13.22
N SER A 82 -8.30 -1.87 -12.88
CA SER A 82 -9.52 -1.09 -13.20
C SER A 82 -9.58 -0.56 -14.63
N THR A 83 -8.45 -0.19 -15.24
CA THR A 83 -8.41 0.42 -16.58
C THR A 83 -8.03 -0.58 -17.68
N TYR A 84 -7.14 -1.53 -17.38
CA TYR A 84 -6.54 -2.42 -18.38
C TYR A 84 -6.94 -3.89 -18.19
N GLY A 85 -7.32 -4.30 -16.97
CA GLY A 85 -7.77 -5.65 -16.68
C GLY A 85 -6.69 -6.68 -16.96
N THR A 86 -6.95 -7.63 -17.86
CA THR A 86 -6.00 -8.68 -18.29
C THR A 86 -5.31 -8.39 -19.62
N LYS A 87 -5.38 -7.15 -20.14
CA LYS A 87 -4.70 -6.76 -21.39
C LYS A 87 -3.20 -6.52 -21.16
N ARG A 88 -2.39 -6.76 -22.19
CA ARG A 88 -0.96 -6.36 -22.25
C ARG A 88 -0.86 -4.87 -22.56
N VAL A 89 -0.18 -4.10 -21.71
CA VAL A 89 -0.07 -2.63 -21.79
C VAL A 89 1.36 -2.19 -21.49
N ARG A 90 1.82 -1.06 -22.05
CA ARG A 90 3.15 -0.50 -21.74
C ARG A 90 3.18 0.02 -20.31
N ALA A 91 4.15 -0.39 -19.51
CA ALA A 91 4.20 -0.05 -18.09
C ALA A 91 4.35 1.47 -17.82
N ASN A 92 4.96 2.22 -18.74
CA ASN A 92 5.04 3.68 -18.66
C ASN A 92 3.65 4.34 -18.71
N ASP A 93 2.73 3.83 -19.54
CA ASP A 93 1.39 4.42 -19.69
C ASP A 93 0.61 4.24 -18.38
N VAL A 94 0.71 3.07 -17.75
CA VAL A 94 0.14 2.78 -16.42
C VAL A 94 0.73 3.70 -15.35
N TYR A 95 2.03 4.02 -15.43
CA TYR A 95 2.70 4.91 -14.47
C TYR A 95 2.34 6.39 -14.69
N GLN A 96 2.12 6.83 -15.94
CA GLN A 96 1.57 8.15 -16.22
C GLN A 96 0.13 8.27 -15.70
N ASP A 97 -0.71 7.26 -15.94
CA ASP A 97 -2.05 7.14 -15.38
C ASP A 97 -2.05 7.21 -13.84
N TYR A 98 -1.06 6.60 -13.19
CA TYR A 98 -0.83 6.66 -11.73
C TYR A 98 -0.47 8.06 -11.21
N ILE A 99 0.37 8.82 -11.93
CA ILE A 99 0.79 10.17 -11.50
C ILE A 99 -0.34 11.21 -11.63
N ARG A 100 -1.39 10.95 -12.45
CA ARG A 100 -2.54 11.88 -12.57
C ARG A 100 -3.23 12.15 -11.22
N ASP A 101 -3.29 11.15 -10.34
CA ASP A 101 -3.87 11.28 -9.01
C ASP A 101 -2.85 11.85 -8.02
N LYS A 102 -2.96 13.16 -7.74
CA LYS A 102 -2.12 13.93 -6.80
C LYS A 102 -1.99 13.35 -5.39
N SER A 103 -2.89 12.46 -4.96
CA SER A 103 -2.83 11.77 -3.66
C SER A 103 -1.87 10.58 -3.61
N ASN A 104 -1.41 10.09 -4.76
CA ASN A 104 -0.61 8.88 -4.85
C ASN A 104 0.85 9.12 -4.41
N VAL A 105 1.47 8.10 -3.82
CA VAL A 105 2.87 8.14 -3.37
C VAL A 105 3.79 8.21 -4.59
N HIS A 106 4.56 9.28 -4.74
CA HIS A 106 5.52 9.37 -5.84
C HIS A 106 6.63 8.33 -5.69
N MET A 107 7.05 7.71 -6.80
CA MET A 107 8.00 6.58 -6.84
C MET A 107 9.30 6.82 -6.02
N ASN A 108 9.82 8.06 -6.01
CA ASN A 108 10.99 8.48 -5.22
C ASN A 108 10.84 8.31 -3.68
N ALA A 109 9.63 8.10 -3.17
CA ALA A 109 9.36 7.84 -1.75
C ALA A 109 9.24 6.33 -1.42
N THR A 110 9.49 5.45 -2.40
CA THR A 110 9.51 3.99 -2.27
C THR A 110 10.95 3.47 -2.37
N SER A 111 11.16 2.17 -2.11
CA SER A 111 12.46 1.53 -2.38
C SER A 111 12.79 1.39 -3.88
N TRP A 112 11.84 1.63 -4.78
CA TRP A 112 12.04 1.50 -6.23
C TRP A 112 12.23 2.87 -6.86
N HIS A 113 13.47 3.31 -7.00
CA HIS A 113 13.80 4.61 -7.62
C HIS A 113 13.72 4.61 -9.16
N THR A 114 13.41 3.47 -9.80
CA THR A 114 13.16 3.35 -11.24
C THR A 114 11.94 2.48 -11.53
N LEU A 115 11.21 2.81 -12.59
CA LEU A 115 10.05 2.04 -13.05
C LEU A 115 10.46 0.61 -13.42
N THR A 116 11.61 0.42 -14.07
CA THR A 116 12.19 -0.91 -14.39
C THR A 116 12.45 -1.74 -13.13
N GLY A 117 12.99 -1.14 -12.07
CA GLY A 117 13.21 -1.82 -10.79
C GLY A 117 11.91 -2.33 -10.14
N PHE A 118 10.83 -1.56 -10.26
CA PHE A 118 9.51 -1.96 -9.78
C PHE A 118 8.86 -3.04 -10.68
N ILE A 119 8.97 -2.92 -12.00
CA ILE A 119 8.49 -3.94 -12.95
C ILE A 119 9.16 -5.30 -12.68
N ASN A 120 10.48 -5.30 -12.47
CA ASN A 120 11.23 -6.52 -12.12
C ASN A 120 10.83 -7.10 -10.76
N TYR A 121 10.32 -6.28 -9.83
CA TYR A 121 9.71 -6.75 -8.58
C TYR A 121 8.30 -7.35 -8.79
N LEU A 122 7.48 -6.77 -9.66
CA LEU A 122 6.15 -7.33 -10.01
C LEU A 122 6.27 -8.68 -10.74
N ALA A 123 7.30 -8.85 -11.58
CA ALA A 123 7.66 -10.13 -12.18
C ALA A 123 8.08 -11.16 -11.11
N LYS A 124 9.02 -10.80 -10.22
CA LYS A 124 9.50 -11.69 -9.13
C LYS A 124 8.42 -12.08 -8.13
N THR A 125 7.38 -11.27 -7.95
CA THR A 125 6.24 -11.58 -7.08
C THR A 125 5.09 -12.31 -7.80
N GLY A 126 5.19 -12.54 -9.12
CA GLY A 126 4.17 -13.22 -9.92
C GLY A 126 2.81 -12.49 -9.97
N LYS A 127 2.77 -11.19 -9.61
CA LYS A 127 1.53 -10.37 -9.59
C LYS A 127 1.18 -9.83 -10.96
N ALA A 128 2.16 -9.76 -11.86
CA ALA A 128 1.98 -9.43 -13.25
C ALA A 128 2.96 -10.23 -14.13
N ARG A 129 2.50 -10.63 -15.31
CA ARG A 129 3.36 -11.10 -16.39
C ARG A 129 4.05 -9.87 -16.99
N VAL A 130 5.35 -9.97 -17.21
CA VAL A 130 6.19 -8.90 -17.77
C VAL A 130 6.86 -9.44 -19.02
N ASP A 131 6.76 -8.66 -20.11
CA ASP A 131 7.38 -8.96 -21.39
C ASP A 131 8.27 -7.78 -21.80
N GLU A 132 9.56 -8.03 -22.05
CA GLU A 132 10.48 -7.04 -22.61
C GLU A 132 10.39 -7.04 -24.14
N ASN A 133 10.53 -5.86 -24.75
CA ASN A 133 10.43 -5.65 -26.19
C ASN A 133 11.19 -4.36 -26.56
N GLU A 134 11.59 -4.19 -27.82
CA GLU A 134 12.34 -3.04 -28.35
C GLU A 134 11.70 -1.68 -28.00
N LYS A 135 10.37 -1.66 -27.89
CA LYS A 135 9.56 -0.46 -27.59
C LYS A 135 9.28 -0.29 -26.09
N GLY A 136 10.09 -0.93 -25.25
CA GLY A 136 10.03 -0.88 -23.79
C GLY A 136 9.13 -1.95 -23.16
N TRP A 137 9.05 -1.88 -21.82
CA TRP A 137 8.43 -2.89 -20.96
C TRP A 137 6.90 -2.97 -21.09
N TRP A 138 6.40 -4.17 -21.37
CA TRP A 138 4.98 -4.50 -21.34
C TRP A 138 4.63 -5.27 -20.06
N ILE A 139 3.44 -5.02 -19.55
CA ILE A 139 2.91 -5.62 -18.33
C ILE A 139 1.47 -6.10 -18.54
N GLN A 140 1.13 -7.24 -17.94
CA GLN A 140 -0.20 -7.84 -17.94
C GLN A 140 -0.52 -8.33 -16.53
N TYR A 141 -1.62 -7.86 -15.95
CA TYR A 141 -2.00 -8.23 -14.57
C TYR A 141 -2.46 -9.68 -14.46
N ILE A 142 -2.01 -10.37 -13.41
CA ILE A 142 -2.45 -11.71 -13.04
C ILE A 142 -3.35 -11.59 -11.80
N ASP A 143 -4.65 -11.82 -11.95
CA ASP A 143 -5.56 -11.89 -10.79
C ASP A 143 -5.38 -13.23 -10.07
N GLN A 144 -4.35 -13.30 -9.22
CA GLN A 144 -4.09 -14.45 -8.34
C GLN A 144 -5.33 -14.82 -7.48
N GLY A 145 -6.18 -13.84 -7.14
CA GLY A 145 -7.45 -14.09 -6.45
C GLY A 145 -8.51 -14.74 -7.34
N ALA A 146 -8.50 -14.47 -8.65
CA ALA A 146 -9.34 -15.18 -9.61
C ALA A 146 -8.83 -16.61 -9.87
N GLU A 147 -7.52 -16.83 -9.88
CA GLU A 147 -6.97 -18.20 -9.90
C GLU A 147 -7.35 -18.98 -8.64
N LEU A 148 -7.17 -18.42 -7.45
CA LEU A 148 -7.53 -19.08 -6.20
C LEU A 148 -9.03 -19.41 -6.15
N ARG A 149 -9.91 -18.47 -6.55
CA ARG A 149 -11.35 -18.75 -6.71
C ARG A 149 -11.62 -19.85 -7.73
N LYS A 150 -10.97 -19.85 -8.89
CA LYS A 150 -11.10 -20.92 -9.90
C LYS A 150 -10.64 -22.28 -9.36
N LYS A 151 -9.54 -22.33 -8.61
CA LYS A 151 -9.03 -23.54 -7.96
C LYS A 151 -10.02 -24.06 -6.92
N MET A 152 -10.51 -23.21 -6.01
CA MET A 152 -11.56 -23.58 -5.04
C MET A 152 -12.86 -24.05 -5.70
N ILE A 153 -13.29 -23.43 -6.81
CA ILE A 153 -14.48 -23.85 -7.57
C ILE A 153 -14.24 -25.19 -8.26
N LEU A 154 -13.08 -25.40 -8.88
CA LEU A 154 -12.71 -26.66 -9.52
C LEU A 154 -12.60 -27.81 -8.50
N GLU A 155 -12.03 -27.52 -7.33
CA GLU A 155 -11.85 -28.46 -6.22
C GLU A 155 -13.20 -28.83 -5.58
N LYS A 156 -14.07 -27.84 -5.31
CA LYS A 156 -15.47 -28.10 -4.93
C LYS A 156 -16.18 -28.94 -5.99
N ALA A 157 -16.08 -28.56 -7.27
CA ALA A 157 -16.72 -29.29 -8.37
C ALA A 157 -16.10 -30.67 -8.65
N LYS A 158 -14.92 -31.00 -8.09
CA LYS A 158 -14.39 -32.36 -8.06
C LYS A 158 -15.00 -33.15 -6.91
N ILE A 159 -15.03 -32.59 -5.71
CA ILE A 159 -15.67 -33.19 -4.53
C ILE A 159 -17.15 -33.50 -4.83
N GLU A 160 -17.86 -32.55 -5.44
CA GLU A 160 -19.26 -32.66 -5.88
C GLU A 160 -19.46 -33.81 -6.88
N LYS A 161 -18.51 -34.07 -7.79
CA LYS A 161 -18.54 -35.25 -8.69
C LYS A 161 -18.22 -36.56 -7.96
N ASP A 162 -17.19 -36.55 -7.11
CA ASP A 162 -16.78 -37.70 -6.31
C ASP A 162 -17.92 -38.12 -5.33
N ASP A 163 -18.75 -37.17 -4.87
CA ASP A 163 -19.95 -37.38 -4.04
C ASP A 163 -21.13 -37.88 -4.88
N GLU A 164 -21.47 -37.20 -6.00
CA GLU A 164 -22.51 -37.65 -6.93
C GLU A 164 -22.28 -39.10 -7.42
N GLU A 165 -21.03 -39.51 -7.63
CA GLU A 165 -20.70 -40.86 -8.11
C GLU A 165 -21.01 -41.92 -7.05
N ARG A 166 -20.73 -41.64 -5.77
CA ARG A 166 -21.15 -42.47 -4.65
C ARG A 166 -22.68 -42.51 -4.49
N GLU A 167 -23.38 -41.40 -4.72
CA GLU A 167 -24.85 -41.40 -4.72
C GLU A 167 -25.43 -42.23 -5.87
N ARG A 168 -24.87 -42.13 -7.08
CA ARG A 168 -25.25 -42.96 -8.24
C ARG A 168 -25.05 -44.45 -7.97
N GLU A 169 -23.91 -44.84 -7.39
CA GLU A 169 -23.64 -46.24 -7.04
C GLU A 169 -24.64 -46.76 -5.98
N LEU A 170 -24.88 -45.99 -4.91
CA LEU A 170 -25.84 -46.34 -3.86
C LEU A 170 -27.29 -46.43 -4.37
N PHE A 171 -27.66 -45.60 -5.35
CA PHE A 171 -28.96 -45.65 -6.00
C PHE A 171 -29.10 -46.91 -6.88
N LEU A 172 -28.13 -47.20 -7.74
CA LEU A 172 -28.10 -48.42 -8.56
C LEU A 172 -28.17 -49.68 -7.69
N LYS A 173 -27.40 -49.72 -6.59
CA LYS A 173 -27.39 -50.83 -5.62
C LYS A 173 -28.65 -50.93 -4.76
N ARG A 174 -29.58 -49.97 -4.82
CA ARG A 174 -30.97 -50.12 -4.32
C ARG A 174 -31.88 -50.65 -5.41
N ALA A 175 -31.88 -50.02 -6.58
CA ALA A 175 -32.70 -50.42 -7.72
C ALA A 175 -32.43 -51.86 -8.17
N GLU A 176 -31.19 -52.35 -8.06
CA GLU A 176 -30.84 -53.74 -8.38
C GLU A 176 -31.42 -54.74 -7.38
N ARG A 177 -31.42 -54.42 -6.07
CA ARG A 177 -32.07 -55.27 -5.04
C ARG A 177 -33.59 -55.25 -5.18
N GLU A 178 -34.18 -54.08 -5.39
CA GLU A 178 -35.62 -53.95 -5.64
C GLU A 178 -36.04 -54.70 -6.91
N LYS A 179 -35.18 -54.72 -7.94
CA LYS A 179 -35.35 -55.51 -9.16
C LYS A 179 -35.09 -57.01 -8.97
N GLN A 180 -34.22 -57.41 -8.04
CA GLN A 180 -34.05 -58.81 -7.63
C GLN A 180 -35.29 -59.29 -6.88
N GLU A 181 -35.74 -58.56 -5.86
CA GLU A 181 -36.99 -58.86 -5.14
C GLU A 181 -38.21 -58.90 -6.07
N LEU A 182 -38.31 -58.00 -7.04
CA LEU A 182 -39.37 -58.04 -8.06
C LEU A 182 -39.21 -59.23 -9.01
N LYS A 183 -37.99 -59.63 -9.34
CA LYS A 183 -37.74 -60.83 -10.17
C LYS A 183 -38.07 -62.11 -9.42
N GLU A 184 -37.72 -62.20 -8.14
CA GLU A 184 -38.09 -63.28 -7.23
C GLU A 184 -39.61 -63.39 -7.11
N LYS A 185 -40.31 -62.29 -6.81
CA LYS A 185 -41.80 -62.26 -6.78
C LYS A 185 -42.43 -62.67 -8.13
N ILE A 186 -41.83 -62.28 -9.26
CA ILE A 186 -42.27 -62.69 -10.61
C ILE A 186 -41.94 -64.17 -10.91
N GLU A 187 -40.93 -64.76 -10.27
CA GLU A 187 -40.62 -66.18 -10.37
C GLU A 187 -41.51 -67.01 -9.44
N GLU A 188 -41.85 -66.52 -8.24
CA GLU A 188 -42.88 -67.08 -7.35
C GLU A 188 -44.29 -67.05 -7.98
N GLU A 189 -44.68 -65.94 -8.65
CA GLU A 189 -45.92 -65.89 -9.45
C GLU A 189 -45.90 -66.89 -10.62
N LYS A 190 -44.73 -67.16 -11.23
CA LYS A 190 -44.59 -68.14 -12.32
C LYS A 190 -44.48 -69.58 -11.84
N GLU A 191 -44.13 -69.81 -10.58
CA GLU A 191 -44.15 -71.13 -9.95
C GLU A 191 -45.59 -71.48 -9.55
N SER A 192 -46.26 -70.56 -8.84
CA SER A 192 -47.66 -70.72 -8.39
C SER A 192 -48.69 -70.78 -9.53
N THR A 193 -48.40 -70.21 -10.71
CA THR A 193 -49.28 -70.33 -11.90
C THR A 193 -49.09 -71.62 -12.72
N LYS A 194 -48.18 -72.53 -12.33
CA LYS A 194 -48.04 -73.85 -12.98
C LYS A 194 -49.01 -74.91 -12.47
N GLU A 195 -49.60 -74.74 -11.28
CA GLU A 195 -50.50 -75.73 -10.66
C GLU A 195 -52.00 -75.44 -10.82
N PHE A 196 -52.45 -74.84 -11.94
CA PHE A 196 -53.87 -75.00 -12.34
C PHE A 196 -54.16 -74.94 -13.85
N SER A 197 -54.60 -76.07 -14.40
CA SER A 197 -55.43 -76.18 -15.61
C SER A 197 -56.10 -77.57 -15.60
N LYS A 198 -57.31 -77.82 -16.11
CA LYS A 198 -58.34 -77.00 -16.79
C LYS A 198 -59.71 -77.70 -16.56
N PRO A 199 -60.88 -77.09 -16.82
CA PRO A 199 -61.45 -77.18 -18.18
C PRO A 199 -62.28 -75.95 -18.60
N GLU A 200 -63.14 -76.11 -19.61
CA GLU A 200 -63.97 -75.09 -20.26
C GLU A 200 -65.29 -74.82 -19.49
N GLY A 201 -65.92 -73.65 -19.70
CA GLY A 201 -67.30 -73.42 -19.24
C GLY A 201 -67.79 -71.97 -19.13
N GLU A 202 -68.44 -71.48 -20.19
CA GLU A 202 -69.50 -70.45 -20.15
C GLU A 202 -69.15 -68.99 -19.72
N LEU A 203 -70.14 -68.10 -19.83
CA LEU A 203 -69.99 -66.64 -19.93
C LEU A 203 -70.31 -65.90 -18.62
N LEU A 204 -69.45 -64.94 -18.23
CA LEU A 204 -69.87 -63.78 -17.47
C LEU A 204 -69.41 -62.46 -18.12
N LYS A 205 -70.28 -61.45 -18.06
CA LYS A 205 -70.32 -60.33 -19.00
C LYS A 205 -70.32 -58.99 -18.26
N PHE A 206 -69.13 -58.43 -18.04
CA PHE A 206 -69.00 -57.09 -17.45
C PHE A 206 -68.55 -56.06 -18.49
N LYS A 207 -69.46 -55.14 -18.83
CA LYS A 207 -69.14 -53.92 -19.57
C LYS A 207 -68.38 -52.97 -18.64
N LEU A 208 -67.20 -52.50 -19.05
CA LEU A 208 -66.64 -51.24 -18.57
C LEU A 208 -66.78 -50.20 -19.69
N ALA A 209 -67.77 -49.32 -19.57
CA ALA A 209 -68.07 -48.31 -20.58
C ALA A 209 -67.21 -47.04 -20.38
N LEU A 210 -66.89 -46.36 -21.47
CA LEU A 210 -65.93 -45.25 -21.48
C LEU A 210 -66.62 -43.88 -21.65
N GLN A 211 -66.60 -43.06 -20.58
CA GLN A 211 -66.86 -41.60 -20.57
C GLN A 211 -68.29 -41.16 -20.98
N PRO A 212 -68.66 -39.85 -20.98
CA PRO A 212 -67.98 -38.65 -20.46
C PRO A 212 -68.88 -37.76 -19.55
N SER A 213 -68.48 -36.50 -19.36
CA SER A 213 -69.24 -35.36 -18.79
C SER A 213 -69.43 -35.29 -17.26
N SER A 214 -69.81 -34.15 -16.67
CA SER A 214 -69.05 -32.89 -16.51
C SER A 214 -69.88 -31.84 -15.74
N SER A 215 -69.45 -31.39 -14.56
CA SER A 215 -70.06 -30.24 -13.89
C SER A 215 -69.06 -29.43 -13.05
N LYS A 216 -69.05 -28.13 -13.32
CA LYS A 216 -68.16 -27.07 -12.84
C LYS A 216 -68.19 -26.89 -11.31
N ILE A 217 -67.04 -26.56 -10.69
CA ILE A 217 -66.90 -25.41 -9.78
C ILE A 217 -65.52 -24.75 -10.01
N VAL A 218 -65.52 -23.43 -10.13
CA VAL A 218 -64.35 -22.51 -10.10
C VAL A 218 -64.86 -21.22 -9.46
N PRO A 219 -64.24 -20.70 -8.38
CA PRO A 219 -63.41 -19.49 -8.53
C PRO A 219 -62.14 -19.47 -7.65
N LYS A 220 -61.40 -18.37 -7.75
CA LYS A 220 -60.11 -18.07 -7.10
C LYS A 220 -60.16 -16.65 -6.52
N ILE A 221 -59.21 -16.32 -5.62
CA ILE A 221 -58.71 -14.97 -5.20
C ILE A 221 -59.03 -14.53 -3.74
N GLN A 222 -58.03 -14.77 -2.85
CA GLN A 222 -57.47 -13.87 -1.80
C GLN A 222 -58.42 -13.26 -0.71
N PRO A 223 -57.96 -12.31 0.14
CA PRO A 223 -57.34 -12.57 1.47
C PRO A 223 -58.16 -11.96 2.64
N PRO A 224 -57.71 -12.03 3.92
CA PRO A 224 -57.18 -10.80 4.55
C PRO A 224 -56.19 -10.98 5.75
N ILE A 225 -55.83 -9.84 6.35
CA ILE A 225 -55.17 -9.61 7.67
C ILE A 225 -56.24 -9.41 8.78
N ASP A 226 -56.01 -9.25 10.09
CA ASP A 226 -54.82 -9.22 11.00
C ASP A 226 -55.32 -9.73 12.41
N GLU A 227 -54.84 -9.49 13.64
CA GLU A 227 -53.79 -8.61 14.23
C GLU A 227 -53.11 -9.28 15.48
N ALA A 228 -53.27 -8.73 16.70
CA ALA A 228 -52.50 -9.08 17.90
C ALA A 228 -53.35 -9.52 19.13
N PHE A 229 -52.70 -10.11 20.15
CA PHE A 229 -52.63 -9.52 21.50
C PHE A 229 -51.49 -10.15 22.37
N THR A 230 -51.33 -9.70 23.63
CA THR A 230 -50.10 -9.88 24.43
C THR A 230 -50.29 -10.39 25.88
N SER A 231 -49.22 -10.99 26.44
CA SER A 231 -48.96 -11.25 27.88
C SER A 231 -49.75 -12.42 28.55
N SER A 232 -49.35 -13.01 29.69
CA SER A 232 -48.24 -12.74 30.64
C SER A 232 -47.79 -13.97 31.48
N SER A 233 -46.54 -13.95 32.01
CA SER A 233 -46.04 -14.53 33.31
C SER A 233 -46.31 -16.03 33.68
N SER A 234 -45.39 -16.82 34.28
CA SER A 234 -44.53 -16.47 35.43
C SER A 234 -43.51 -17.58 35.87
N LYS A 235 -42.41 -17.17 36.56
CA LYS A 235 -41.57 -17.88 37.59
C LYS A 235 -40.94 -19.27 37.28
N SER A 236 -39.65 -19.55 37.57
CA SER A 236 -39.05 -19.51 38.92
C SER A 236 -37.50 -19.56 39.00
N LYS A 237 -36.91 -18.89 40.03
CA LYS A 237 -35.68 -19.20 40.83
C LYS A 237 -34.34 -19.54 40.10
N LYS A 238 -33.29 -18.69 40.19
CA LYS A 238 -32.24 -18.51 41.25
C LYS A 238 -31.08 -19.55 41.19
N SER A 239 -29.80 -19.25 41.43
CA SER A 239 -28.97 -18.00 41.50
C SER A 239 -27.46 -18.41 41.56
N SER A 240 -26.40 -17.69 41.98
CA SER A 240 -26.17 -16.41 42.68
C SER A 240 -24.67 -16.00 42.67
N SER A 241 -24.36 -14.69 42.79
CA SER A 241 -23.06 -14.09 43.21
C SER A 241 -21.82 -14.24 42.29
N ALA A 242 -20.85 -13.32 42.22
CA ALA A 242 -20.71 -11.92 42.71
C ALA A 242 -19.70 -11.18 41.77
N ASN A 243 -19.95 -9.91 41.37
CA ASN A 243 -19.46 -8.64 41.97
C ASN A 243 -17.90 -8.50 41.96
N THR A 244 -17.26 -7.43 41.47
CA THR A 244 -17.55 -6.00 41.77
C THR A 244 -17.42 -4.98 40.63
N ASN A 245 -18.38 -4.04 40.59
CA ASN A 245 -18.28 -2.57 40.48
C ASN A 245 -17.08 -1.91 39.74
N THR A 246 -17.24 -1.13 38.65
CA THR A 246 -17.89 0.21 38.49
C THR A 246 -17.03 1.38 39.05
N THR A 247 -17.13 2.66 38.60
CA THR A 247 -18.21 3.36 37.87
C THR A 247 -17.67 4.43 36.89
N LYS A 248 -18.51 4.83 35.93
CA LYS A 248 -18.33 5.94 34.98
C LYS A 248 -18.02 7.29 35.67
N ARG A 249 -17.44 8.22 34.91
CA ARG A 249 -17.74 9.66 35.03
C ARG A 249 -18.20 10.21 33.68
N SER A 250 -19.05 11.23 33.74
CA SER A 250 -19.78 11.84 32.61
C SER A 250 -19.38 13.31 32.41
N ASP A 251 -20.03 13.93 31.42
CA ASP A 251 -19.92 15.32 31.02
C ASP A 251 -20.03 16.33 32.18
N PHE A 252 -19.22 17.39 32.12
CA PHE A 252 -19.75 18.74 32.37
C PHE A 252 -18.91 19.81 31.65
N GLN A 253 -19.53 20.97 31.39
CA GLN A 253 -18.94 22.09 30.66
C GLN A 253 -19.07 23.38 31.49
N SER A 254 -18.10 24.28 31.33
CA SER A 254 -18.15 25.75 31.58
C SER A 254 -17.30 26.31 32.74
N ALA A 255 -16.50 27.30 32.35
CA ALA A 255 -16.20 28.58 33.02
C ALA A 255 -15.88 28.64 34.53
N TRP A 256 -14.66 29.12 34.83
CA TRP A 256 -14.50 30.29 35.73
C TRP A 256 -13.37 31.20 35.24
N LYS A 257 -13.14 32.35 35.89
CA LYS A 257 -12.31 33.46 35.38
C LYS A 257 -11.71 34.29 36.53
N ALA A 258 -10.52 34.85 36.28
CA ALA A 258 -9.85 35.95 37.00
C ALA A 258 -9.20 35.70 38.38
N LYS A 259 -7.87 35.66 38.39
CA LYS A 259 -6.94 36.58 39.13
C LYS A 259 -5.62 36.53 38.35
N SER A 260 -5.07 37.59 37.73
CA SER A 260 -4.67 38.92 38.23
C SER A 260 -3.50 38.85 39.23
N GLY A 261 -2.28 38.98 38.71
CA GLY A 261 -1.05 39.23 39.45
C GLY A 261 -0.15 40.12 38.59
N SER A 262 0.34 41.23 39.15
CA SER A 262 1.15 42.21 38.42
C SER A 262 2.64 41.91 38.57
N GLY A 263 3.42 42.15 37.52
CA GLY A 263 4.88 42.04 37.50
C GLY A 263 5.43 42.72 36.25
N SER A 264 6.21 43.79 36.44
CA SER A 264 6.63 44.71 35.37
C SER A 264 8.16 44.73 35.21
N GLY A 265 8.63 44.88 33.97
CA GLY A 265 10.05 44.87 33.62
C GLY A 265 10.54 43.47 33.22
N GLU A 266 11.51 43.30 32.33
CA GLU A 266 12.29 44.31 31.59
C GLU A 266 12.64 43.82 30.17
N ALA A 267 12.92 44.74 29.24
CA ALA A 267 13.20 44.40 27.85
C ALA A 267 14.65 43.94 27.66
N THR A 268 14.85 42.69 27.24
CA THR A 268 16.13 42.21 26.69
C THR A 268 15.94 41.70 25.26
N GLU A 269 16.19 42.60 24.31
CA GLU A 269 16.30 42.27 22.89
C GLU A 269 17.40 41.20 22.72
N SER A 270 16.99 39.95 22.51
CA SER A 270 17.89 38.79 22.35
C SER A 270 18.52 38.79 20.96
N LYS A 271 19.28 39.85 20.68
CA LYS A 271 20.13 40.10 19.52
C LYS A 271 21.05 38.90 19.32
N LYS A 272 20.67 37.96 18.45
CA LYS A 272 21.48 36.79 18.14
C LYS A 272 22.78 37.24 17.50
N GLU A 273 23.83 37.22 18.30
CA GLU A 273 25.17 37.62 17.92
C GLU A 273 25.60 36.91 16.64
N ALA A 274 26.14 37.67 15.70
CA ALA A 274 26.77 37.13 14.51
C ALA A 274 28.12 36.49 14.89
N LYS A 275 28.08 35.29 15.50
CA LYS A 275 29.28 34.46 15.71
C LYS A 275 29.95 34.28 14.36
N GLY A 276 31.17 34.81 14.23
CA GLY A 276 31.89 34.94 12.96
C GLY A 276 31.87 33.63 12.18
N GLY A 277 31.12 33.62 11.07
CA GLY A 277 30.85 32.42 10.30
C GLY A 277 32.07 32.00 9.49
N THR A 278 33.01 31.31 10.14
CA THR A 278 34.28 30.91 9.49
C THR A 278 34.02 30.18 8.17
N ALA A 279 34.63 30.71 7.12
CA ALA A 279 34.41 30.32 5.74
C ALA A 279 35.75 30.08 5.04
N VAL A 280 35.78 29.04 4.21
CA VAL A 280 36.98 28.63 3.47
C VAL A 280 36.67 28.59 1.99
N LYS A 281 37.56 29.15 1.15
CA LYS A 281 37.52 28.91 -0.28
C LYS A 281 38.27 27.62 -0.58
N VAL A 282 37.54 26.58 -0.97
CA VAL A 282 38.04 25.20 -1.08
C VAL A 282 38.01 24.73 -2.53
N ARG A 283 39.09 24.05 -2.93
CA ARG A 283 39.20 23.31 -4.20
C ARG A 283 39.48 21.84 -3.88
N HIS A 284 38.85 20.91 -4.58
CA HIS A 284 39.07 19.47 -4.36
C HIS A 284 39.32 18.67 -5.65
N ILE A 285 39.77 17.43 -5.48
CA ILE A 285 39.66 16.35 -6.46
C ILE A 285 38.88 15.23 -5.77
N LEU A 286 37.76 14.80 -6.34
CA LEU A 286 36.95 13.70 -5.82
C LEU A 286 37.06 12.49 -6.75
N CYS A 287 37.39 11.32 -6.21
CA CYS A 287 37.28 10.04 -6.91
C CYS A 287 36.58 9.00 -6.03
N GLU A 288 35.57 8.28 -6.53
CA GLU A 288 34.98 7.12 -5.86
C GLU A 288 36.01 6.00 -5.64
N LYS A 289 36.90 5.79 -6.62
CA LYS A 289 37.90 4.72 -6.62
C LYS A 289 39.24 5.16 -6.03
N GLN A 290 39.76 4.37 -5.08
CA GLN A 290 41.05 4.63 -4.44
C GLN A 290 42.24 4.60 -5.42
N SER A 291 42.19 3.81 -6.51
CA SER A 291 43.24 3.82 -7.53
C SER A 291 43.36 5.20 -8.21
N LYS A 292 42.22 5.76 -8.68
CA LYS A 292 42.17 7.07 -9.34
C LYS A 292 42.72 8.20 -8.47
N ILE A 293 42.41 8.21 -7.17
CA ILE A 293 42.87 9.29 -6.28
C ILE A 293 44.38 9.19 -6.00
N LEU A 294 44.95 7.99 -6.01
CA LEU A 294 46.39 7.78 -5.88
C LEU A 294 47.14 8.18 -7.17
N GLU A 295 46.57 7.87 -8.35
CA GLU A 295 47.08 8.38 -9.63
C GLU A 295 47.07 9.92 -9.67
N ALA A 296 45.96 10.55 -9.24
CA ALA A 296 45.85 11.99 -9.13
C ALA A 296 46.85 12.60 -8.13
N LEU A 297 47.08 11.95 -6.99
CA LEU A 297 48.09 12.36 -6.00
C LEU A 297 49.50 12.31 -6.58
N ALA A 298 49.86 11.22 -7.29
CA ALA A 298 51.14 11.13 -8.00
C ALA A 298 51.29 12.17 -9.13
N LYS A 299 50.18 12.63 -9.73
CA LYS A 299 50.19 13.78 -10.67
C LYS A 299 50.48 15.11 -9.97
N LEU A 300 49.94 15.33 -8.76
CA LEU A 300 50.26 16.51 -7.95
C LEU A 300 51.72 16.49 -7.46
N GLU A 301 52.23 15.31 -7.06
CA GLU A 301 53.64 15.14 -6.65
C GLU A 301 54.62 15.34 -7.82
N SER A 302 54.23 15.03 -9.06
CA SER A 302 55.00 15.36 -10.27
C SER A 302 54.87 16.83 -10.71
N GLY A 303 54.24 17.69 -9.92
CA GLY A 303 54.20 19.14 -10.13
C GLY A 303 53.16 19.65 -11.12
N MET A 304 52.20 18.81 -11.55
CA MET A 304 51.07 19.32 -12.35
C MET A 304 50.15 20.23 -11.52
N LYS A 305 49.58 21.25 -12.17
CA LYS A 305 48.72 22.22 -11.48
C LYS A 305 47.44 21.54 -11.02
N PHE A 306 47.00 21.84 -9.80
CA PHE A 306 45.81 21.23 -9.21
C PHE A 306 44.57 21.33 -10.12
N ASN A 307 44.40 22.45 -10.81
CA ASN A 307 43.29 22.67 -11.75
C ASN A 307 43.27 21.66 -12.92
N GLU A 308 44.45 21.27 -13.42
CA GLU A 308 44.63 20.36 -14.55
C GLU A 308 44.38 18.91 -14.10
N VAL A 309 44.92 18.51 -12.94
CA VAL A 309 44.66 17.19 -12.34
C VAL A 309 43.18 17.05 -11.96
N ALA A 310 42.57 18.10 -11.40
CA ALA A 310 41.13 18.12 -11.08
C ALA A 310 40.25 18.03 -12.34
N ALA A 311 40.66 18.63 -13.46
CA ALA A 311 39.93 18.52 -14.72
C ALA A 311 40.01 17.12 -15.36
N GLN A 312 41.09 16.37 -15.11
CA GLN A 312 41.31 15.02 -15.63
C GLN A 312 40.71 13.92 -14.73
N TYR A 313 40.87 14.04 -13.41
CA TYR A 313 40.58 12.96 -12.46
C TYR A 313 39.33 13.16 -11.61
N SER A 314 38.87 14.41 -11.39
CA SER A 314 37.76 14.68 -10.45
C SER A 314 36.40 14.30 -11.03
N GLU A 315 35.57 13.67 -10.23
CA GLU A 315 34.19 13.28 -10.56
C GLU A 315 33.16 14.36 -10.14
N ASP A 316 33.56 15.33 -9.31
CA ASP A 316 32.83 16.60 -9.10
C ASP A 316 33.71 17.82 -9.50
N LYS A 317 33.06 18.92 -9.90
CA LYS A 317 33.65 20.22 -10.29
C LYS A 317 34.81 20.21 -11.29
N ALA A 318 35.04 19.13 -12.05
CA ALA A 318 36.12 19.03 -13.04
C ALA A 318 36.18 20.22 -14.03
N ARG A 319 35.03 20.66 -14.56
CA ARG A 319 34.91 21.84 -15.46
C ARG A 319 35.31 23.18 -14.82
N SER A 320 35.44 23.23 -13.50
CA SER A 320 35.88 24.39 -12.71
C SER A 320 37.27 24.16 -12.08
N GLY A 321 37.99 23.13 -12.53
CA GLY A 321 39.25 22.69 -11.92
C GLY A 321 39.10 22.29 -10.45
N GLY A 322 37.93 21.79 -10.05
CA GLY A 322 37.66 21.38 -8.67
C GLY A 322 37.20 22.50 -7.71
N ASP A 323 36.98 23.73 -8.18
CA ASP A 323 36.61 24.87 -7.31
C ASP A 323 35.17 24.72 -6.76
N LEU A 324 35.02 24.72 -5.43
CA LEU A 324 33.71 24.76 -4.76
C LEU A 324 33.31 26.18 -4.35
N GLY A 325 34.21 27.15 -4.46
CA GLY A 325 34.02 28.50 -3.93
C GLY A 325 34.07 28.55 -2.41
N TRP A 326 33.38 29.54 -1.84
CA TRP A 326 33.35 29.81 -0.40
C TRP A 326 32.33 28.90 0.31
N MET A 327 32.84 27.97 1.12
CA MET A 327 32.07 27.06 1.97
C MET A 327 32.14 27.50 3.43
N THR A 328 30.99 27.54 4.12
CA THR A 328 30.90 27.88 5.55
C THR A 328 31.02 26.62 6.41
N ARG A 329 31.53 26.76 7.64
CA ARG A 329 31.45 25.68 8.65
C ARG A 329 29.99 25.24 8.84
N GLY A 330 29.74 23.93 8.73
CA GLY A 330 28.41 23.32 8.74
C GLY A 330 27.80 23.03 7.35
N SER A 331 28.39 23.53 6.25
CA SER A 331 27.94 23.20 4.88
C SER A 331 28.64 21.98 4.26
N MET A 332 29.72 21.52 4.88
CA MET A 332 30.59 20.44 4.39
C MET A 332 30.41 19.14 5.19
N VAL A 333 30.75 18.00 4.59
CA VAL A 333 30.75 16.69 5.28
C VAL A 333 31.86 16.66 6.33
N GLY A 334 31.60 16.16 7.55
CA GLY A 334 32.53 16.18 8.70
C GLY A 334 34.01 15.96 8.37
N PRO A 335 34.44 14.78 7.87
CA PRO A 335 35.85 14.53 7.56
C PRO A 335 36.46 15.50 6.55
N PHE A 336 35.68 15.95 5.55
CA PHE A 336 36.10 16.96 4.58
C PHE A 336 36.24 18.34 5.22
N GLN A 337 35.28 18.72 6.07
CA GLN A 337 35.30 19.96 6.83
C GLN A 337 36.53 20.03 7.74
N ASP A 338 36.79 18.98 8.51
CA ASP A 338 37.79 19.02 9.56
C ASP A 338 39.21 19.01 8.96
N ALA A 339 39.42 18.23 7.89
CA ALA A 339 40.63 18.29 7.08
C ALA A 339 40.82 19.66 6.40
N ALA A 340 39.75 20.25 5.83
CA ALA A 340 39.81 21.60 5.26
C ALA A 340 40.18 22.64 6.34
N PHE A 341 39.51 22.66 7.49
CA PHE A 341 39.81 23.64 8.54
C PHE A 341 41.18 23.44 9.20
N ALA A 342 41.77 22.24 9.14
CA ALA A 342 43.15 21.98 9.54
C ALA A 342 44.19 22.55 8.55
N LEU A 343 43.89 22.61 7.25
CA LEU A 343 44.78 23.20 6.26
C LEU A 343 45.00 24.71 6.47
N THR A 344 46.23 25.13 6.16
CA THR A 344 46.62 26.52 5.95
C THR A 344 46.22 26.99 4.55
N LYS A 345 46.12 28.31 4.36
CA LYS A 345 45.88 28.90 3.03
C LYS A 345 47.11 28.69 2.13
N SER A 346 46.87 28.35 0.87
CA SER A 346 47.90 28.04 -0.13
C SER A 346 47.55 28.65 -1.49
N THR A 347 48.54 28.69 -2.39
CA THR A 347 48.39 29.25 -3.75
C THR A 347 48.65 28.13 -4.77
N VAL A 348 48.14 28.26 -5.99
CA VAL A 348 48.24 27.22 -7.04
C VAL A 348 49.70 26.82 -7.34
N ASP A 349 50.66 27.74 -7.18
CA ASP A 349 52.10 27.53 -7.41
C ASP A 349 52.82 26.82 -6.24
N LYS A 350 52.19 26.77 -5.05
CA LYS A 350 52.66 26.06 -3.86
C LYS A 350 51.44 25.46 -3.12
N PRO A 351 50.76 24.46 -3.72
CA PRO A 351 49.51 23.94 -3.19
C PRO A 351 49.80 23.09 -1.94
N ILE A 352 49.15 23.44 -0.83
CA ILE A 352 49.19 22.62 0.39
C ILE A 352 47.90 21.80 0.39
N TYR A 353 48.03 20.49 0.22
CA TYR A 353 46.92 19.57 0.05
C TYR A 353 46.95 18.41 1.05
N THR A 354 45.80 17.75 1.23
CA THR A 354 45.67 16.58 2.11
C THR A 354 46.40 15.36 1.54
N ASN A 355 47.48 14.94 2.21
CA ASN A 355 48.10 13.64 2.06
C ASN A 355 48.09 12.95 3.44
N PRO A 356 47.44 11.79 3.63
CA PRO A 356 46.70 10.99 2.63
C PRO A 356 45.34 11.60 2.22
N PRO A 357 44.71 11.10 1.14
CA PRO A 357 43.37 11.54 0.71
C PRO A 357 42.26 11.26 1.73
N VAL A 358 41.35 12.22 1.89
CA VAL A 358 40.26 12.20 2.88
C VAL A 358 39.09 11.36 2.38
N LYS A 359 38.74 10.29 3.11
CA LYS A 359 37.58 9.45 2.77
C LYS A 359 36.27 10.03 3.31
N THR A 360 35.25 10.10 2.46
CA THR A 360 33.88 10.52 2.82
C THR A 360 32.84 9.54 2.25
N LYS A 361 31.55 9.86 2.40
CA LYS A 361 30.44 9.10 1.76
C LYS A 361 30.43 9.18 0.23
N PHE A 362 31.15 10.13 -0.37
CA PHE A 362 31.21 10.33 -1.82
C PHE A 362 32.44 9.70 -2.48
N GLY A 363 33.37 9.14 -1.70
CA GLY A 363 34.65 8.63 -2.20
C GLY A 363 35.83 9.25 -1.45
N TYR A 364 36.95 9.41 -2.15
CA TYR A 364 38.20 9.94 -1.63
C TYR A 364 38.43 11.34 -2.20
N HIS A 365 38.85 12.26 -1.33
CA HIS A 365 39.08 13.66 -1.68
C HIS A 365 40.53 14.07 -1.44
N ILE A 366 41.15 14.72 -2.42
CA ILE A 366 42.31 15.58 -2.16
C ILE A 366 41.78 17.00 -2.04
N ILE A 367 42.10 17.71 -0.96
CA ILE A 367 41.57 19.03 -0.64
C ILE A 367 42.72 20.04 -0.61
N MET A 368 42.54 21.23 -1.18
CA MET A 368 43.40 22.41 -0.96
C MET A 368 42.56 23.64 -0.62
N ILE A 369 43.18 24.64 0.01
CA ILE A 369 42.53 25.91 0.37
C ILE A 369 43.24 27.09 -0.26
N GLU A 370 42.45 27.97 -0.89
CA GLU A 370 42.88 29.25 -1.46
C GLU A 370 42.62 30.43 -0.52
N GLY A 371 41.64 30.33 0.38
CA GLY A 371 41.25 31.43 1.27
C GLY A 371 40.53 30.96 2.54
N LYS A 372 40.65 31.75 3.62
CA LYS A 372 40.06 31.49 4.94
C LYS A 372 39.64 32.84 5.53
N LYS A 373 38.41 32.93 6.02
CA LYS A 373 37.73 34.13 6.53
C LYS A 373 36.90 33.80 7.77
#